data_AF-A0A822QDR7-F1
#
_entry.id   AF-A0A822QDR7-F1
#
_cell.length_a   1.000
_cell.length_b   1.000
_cell.length_c   1.000
_cell.angle_alpha   90.00
_cell.angle_beta   90.00
_cell.angle_gamma   90.00
#
_symmetry.space_group_name_H-M   'P 1'
#
loop_
_entity.id
_entity.type
_entity.pdbx_description
1 polymer ?
#
loop_
_entity_poly.entity_id
_entity_poly.type
_entity_poly.pdbx_seq_one_letter_code
_entity_poly.pdbx_strand_id
1 'polypeptide(L)'
;MRTYENKEELKAEIEKTFEKYISEFDNIPENLKDKRADEVDRTPAENLAYQVGWTNLVLKWEEDERKGLQVKHHRINLNGINLVNYISGSQIPTLIYLCKS
;
A
#
# COMPACT_ATOMS: atom_id res chain seq x y z
N MET A 1 1.78 -5.39 -17.12
CA MET A 1 1.09 -4.35 -16.34
C MET A 1 -0.40 -4.56 -16.56
N ARG A 2 -1.22 -4.59 -15.51
CA ARG A 2 -2.67 -4.73 -15.68
C ARG A 2 -3.23 -3.45 -16.31
N THR A 3 -4.11 -3.60 -17.28
CA THR A 3 -4.83 -2.50 -17.93
C THR A 3 -6.27 -2.50 -17.44
N TYR A 4 -6.89 -1.32 -17.41
CA TYR A 4 -8.29 -1.15 -17.03
C TYR A 4 -8.98 -0.39 -18.17
N GLU A 5 -10.16 -0.87 -18.56
CA GLU A 5 -10.93 -0.33 -19.68
C GLU A 5 -11.59 1.01 -19.33
N ASN A 6 -11.92 1.22 -18.06
CA ASN A 6 -12.58 2.44 -17.59
C ASN A 6 -12.26 2.77 -16.12
N LYS A 7 -12.73 3.94 -15.69
CA LYS A 7 -12.48 4.46 -14.33
C LYS A 7 -13.17 3.61 -13.27
N GLU A 8 -14.34 3.06 -13.58
CA GLU A 8 -15.17 2.26 -12.69
C GLU A 8 -14.50 0.92 -12.39
N GLU A 9 -13.89 0.28 -13.38
CA GLU A 9 -13.13 -0.96 -13.23
C GLU A 9 -11.90 -0.76 -12.34
N LEU A 10 -11.16 0.35 -12.55
CA LEU A 10 -10.02 0.70 -11.70
C LEU A 10 -10.46 0.94 -10.26
N LYS A 11 -11.55 1.69 -10.04
CA LYS A 11 -12.10 1.95 -8.69
C LYS A 11 -12.51 0.65 -8.00
N ALA A 12 -13.25 -0.20 -8.70
CA ALA A 12 -13.73 -1.46 -8.14
C ALA A 12 -12.57 -2.40 -7.75
N GLU A 13 -11.51 -2.48 -8.56
CA GLU A 13 -10.35 -3.31 -8.20
C GLU A 13 -9.54 -2.70 -7.04
N ILE A 14 -9.44 -1.36 -6.94
CA ILE A 14 -8.84 -0.69 -5.77
C ILE A 14 -9.65 -1.00 -4.51
N GLU A 15 -10.97 -0.82 -4.53
CA GLU A 15 -11.85 -1.08 -3.37
C GLU A 15 -11.73 -2.54 -2.92
N LYS A 16 -11.87 -3.48 -3.85
CA LYS A 16 -11.78 -4.92 -3.58
C LYS A 16 -10.42 -5.35 -3.02
N THR A 17 -9.32 -4.79 -3.52
CA THR A 17 -7.97 -5.13 -3.01
C THR A 17 -7.69 -4.46 -1.67
N PHE A 18 -8.18 -3.24 -1.48
CA PHE A 18 -8.10 -2.52 -0.21
C PHE A 18 -8.89 -3.22 0.90
N GLU A 19 -10.12 -3.66 0.66
CA GLU A 19 -10.94 -4.38 1.65
C GLU A 19 -10.24 -5.66 2.15
N LYS A 20 -9.63 -6.42 1.23
CA LYS A 20 -8.83 -7.59 1.58
C LYS A 20 -7.60 -7.21 2.40
N TYR A 21 -6.92 -6.13 2.03
CA TYR A 21 -5.73 -5.67 2.74
C TYR A 21 -6.03 -5.14 4.14
N ILE A 22 -7.13 -4.42 4.34
CA ILE A 22 -7.44 -3.80 5.63
C ILE A 22 -8.03 -4.81 6.63
N SER A 23 -8.87 -5.76 6.16
CA SER A 23 -9.47 -6.80 7.02
C SER A 23 -8.45 -7.75 7.65
N GLU A 24 -7.30 -7.87 7.00
CA GLU A 24 -6.13 -8.57 7.52
C GLU A 24 -5.59 -7.98 8.85
N PHE A 25 -5.85 -6.69 9.14
CA PHE A 25 -5.45 -6.03 10.39
C PHE A 25 -6.51 -6.11 11.50
N ASP A 26 -7.75 -6.50 11.21
CA ASP A 26 -8.87 -6.51 12.18
C ASP A 26 -8.57 -7.38 13.42
N ASN A 27 -7.74 -8.40 13.24
CA ASN A 27 -7.39 -9.36 14.29
C ASN A 27 -6.00 -9.10 14.90
N ILE A 28 -5.38 -7.94 14.65
CA ILE A 28 -4.09 -7.57 15.24
C ILE A 28 -4.37 -6.70 16.48
N PRO A 29 -4.08 -7.20 17.70
CA PRO A 29 -4.14 -6.38 18.90
C PRO A 29 -3.26 -5.14 18.80
N GLU A 30 -3.76 -3.99 19.24
CA GLU A 30 -3.07 -2.70 19.17
C GLU A 30 -1.68 -2.73 19.86
N ASN A 31 -1.53 -3.49 20.94
CA ASN A 31 -0.26 -3.66 21.64
C ASN A 31 0.81 -4.43 20.82
N LEU A 32 0.43 -5.05 19.70
CA LEU A 32 1.34 -5.75 18.79
C LEU A 32 1.67 -4.96 17.53
N LYS A 33 1.15 -3.73 17.36
CA LYS A 33 1.32 -2.95 16.13
C LYS A 33 2.78 -2.65 15.77
N ASP A 34 3.65 -2.57 16.77
CA ASP A 34 5.09 -2.29 16.63
C ASP A 34 5.94 -3.56 16.79
N LYS A 35 5.32 -4.73 16.96
CA LYS A 35 6.03 -6.00 17.03
C LYS A 35 6.52 -6.39 15.65
N ARG A 36 7.82 -6.66 15.57
CA ARG A 36 8.47 -7.21 14.37
C ARG A 36 8.49 -8.73 14.48
N ALA A 37 8.14 -9.42 13.40
CA ALA A 37 8.32 -10.87 13.29
C ALA A 37 9.60 -11.15 12.48
N ASP A 38 10.31 -12.22 12.81
CA ASP A 38 11.67 -12.46 12.29
C ASP A 38 11.72 -12.70 10.78
N GLU A 39 10.61 -13.14 10.17
CA GLU A 39 10.56 -13.39 8.72
C GLU A 39 10.06 -12.18 7.90
N VAL A 40 9.81 -11.03 8.53
CA VAL A 40 9.24 -9.85 7.86
C VAL A 40 9.92 -8.53 8.18
N ASP A 41 10.07 -7.70 7.15
CA ASP A 41 10.83 -6.44 7.23
C ASP A 41 10.05 -5.27 7.85
N ARG A 42 8.76 -5.43 8.16
CA ARG A 42 7.89 -4.34 8.63
C ARG A 42 6.98 -4.79 9.77
N THR A 43 6.78 -3.89 10.75
CA THR A 43 5.71 -4.03 11.73
C THR A 43 4.35 -3.75 11.09
N PRO A 44 3.22 -4.18 11.71
CA PRO A 44 1.89 -3.80 11.25
C PRO A 44 1.73 -2.27 11.06
N ALA A 45 2.22 -1.47 12.00
CA ALA A 45 2.18 -0.01 11.91
C ALA A 45 3.01 0.53 10.73
N GLU A 46 4.23 0.01 10.52
CA GLU A 46 5.09 0.39 9.39
C GLU A 46 4.47 0.00 8.03
N ASN A 47 3.77 -1.13 7.97
CA ASN A 47 3.07 -1.57 6.77
C ASN A 47 1.94 -0.58 6.39
N LEU A 48 1.09 -0.21 7.35
CA LEU A 48 0.05 0.80 7.14
C LEU A 48 0.65 2.17 6.77
N ALA A 49 1.68 2.60 7.50
CA ALA A 49 2.35 3.88 7.26
C ALA A 49 2.92 3.99 5.83
N TYR A 50 3.43 2.88 5.28
CA TYR A 50 3.90 2.84 3.90
C TYR A 50 2.78 3.12 2.90
N GLN A 51 1.61 2.49 3.04
CA GLN A 51 0.48 2.72 2.15
C GLN A 51 -0.03 4.17 2.26
N VAL A 52 -0.17 4.67 3.48
CA VAL A 52 -0.58 6.05 3.77
C VAL A 52 0.40 7.06 3.17
N GLY A 53 1.72 6.81 3.29
CA GLY A 53 2.74 7.67 2.70
C GLY A 53 2.60 7.79 1.19
N TRP A 54 2.37 6.67 0.49
CA TRP A 54 2.21 6.66 -0.96
C TRP A 54 0.92 7.31 -1.44
N THR A 55 -0.22 7.01 -0.83
CA THR A 55 -1.50 7.62 -1.22
C THR A 55 -1.47 9.13 -0.99
N ASN A 56 -0.90 9.59 0.12
CA ASN A 56 -0.71 11.02 0.38
C ASN A 56 0.21 11.68 -0.66
N LEU A 57 1.27 11.03 -1.11
CA LEU A 57 2.14 11.56 -2.16
C LEU A 57 1.42 11.71 -3.49
N VAL A 58 0.64 10.71 -3.91
CA VAL A 58 -0.14 10.77 -5.15
C VAL A 58 -1.15 11.91 -5.11
N LEU A 59 -1.88 12.05 -3.99
CA LEU A 59 -2.84 13.14 -3.81
C LEU A 59 -2.15 14.51 -3.79
N LYS A 60 -0.97 14.61 -3.17
CA LYS A 60 -0.18 15.84 -3.13
C LYS A 60 0.28 16.25 -4.53
N TRP A 61 0.72 15.30 -5.36
CA TRP A 61 1.14 15.60 -6.73
C TRP A 61 -0.02 16.15 -7.56
N GLU A 62 -1.19 15.52 -7.48
CA GLU A 62 -2.41 16.02 -8.14
C GLU A 62 -2.77 17.42 -7.66
N GLU A 63 -2.69 17.69 -6.35
CA GLU A 63 -3.00 19.00 -5.79
C GLU A 63 -1.99 20.08 -6.23
N ASP A 64 -0.69 19.77 -6.19
CA ASP A 64 0.38 20.67 -6.59
C ASP A 64 0.29 20.97 -8.10
N GLU A 65 0.01 19.96 -8.93
CA GLU A 65 -0.22 20.13 -10.38
C GLU A 65 -1.42 21.02 -10.67
N ARG A 66 -2.56 20.79 -9.99
CA ARG A 66 -3.76 21.62 -10.12
C ARG A 66 -3.50 23.09 -9.71
N LYS A 67 -2.55 23.33 -8.82
CA LYS A 67 -2.10 24.68 -8.41
C LYS A 67 -1.07 25.29 -9.37
N GLY A 68 -0.69 24.60 -10.45
CA GLY A 68 0.35 25.03 -11.38
C GLY A 68 1.76 24.99 -10.80
N LEU A 69 1.97 24.28 -9.68
CA LEU A 69 3.27 24.11 -9.06
C LEU A 69 4.05 23.01 -9.77
N GLN A 70 5.37 23.18 -9.88
CA GLN A 70 6.25 22.15 -10.42
C GLN A 70 6.27 20.93 -9.48
N VAL A 71 5.68 19.82 -9.95
CA VAL A 71 5.66 18.55 -9.21
C VAL A 71 7.06 17.93 -9.23
N LYS A 72 7.73 17.95 -8.07
CA LYS A 72 8.97 17.21 -7.87
C LYS A 72 8.66 15.74 -7.61
N HIS A 73 8.69 14.97 -8.68
CA HIS A 73 8.81 13.53 -8.61
C HIS A 73 10.19 13.25 -8.02
N HIS A 74 10.27 12.85 -6.75
CA HIS A 74 11.51 12.29 -6.24
C HIS A 74 11.87 11.14 -7.18
N ARG A 75 13.10 11.10 -7.67
CA ARG A 75 13.59 10.00 -8.52
C ARG A 75 13.67 8.77 -7.61
N ILE A 76 12.53 8.16 -7.35
CA ILE A 76 12.43 6.93 -6.60
C ILE A 76 13.05 5.90 -7.54
N ASN A 77 14.19 5.36 -7.12
CA ASN A 77 14.89 4.35 -7.88
C ASN A 77 14.00 3.09 -7.85
N LEU A 78 13.12 2.96 -8.84
CA LEU A 78 12.19 1.85 -9.01
C LEU A 78 12.92 0.59 -9.49
N ASN A 79 14.10 0.30 -8.94
CA ASN A 79 14.81 -0.97 -9.12
C ASN A 79 14.07 -2.09 -8.34
N GLY A 80 12.81 -2.35 -8.69
CA GLY A 80 12.08 -3.54 -8.25
C GLY A 80 10.71 -3.34 -7.61
N ILE A 81 10.16 -2.12 -7.52
CA ILE A 81 8.83 -1.92 -6.91
C ILE A 81 7.81 -1.57 -7.99
N ASN A 82 7.21 -2.61 -8.57
CA ASN A 82 6.05 -2.47 -9.42
C ASN A 82 4.83 -2.25 -8.52
N LEU A 83 4.36 -0.99 -8.42
CA LEU A 83 3.22 -0.56 -7.58
C LEU A 83 1.99 -1.46 -7.76
N VAL A 84 1.80 -2.00 -8.97
CA VAL A 84 0.69 -2.89 -9.32
C VAL A 84 0.85 -4.30 -8.73
N ASN A 85 2.08 -4.80 -8.57
CA ASN A 85 2.33 -6.16 -8.06
C ASN A 85 2.06 -6.27 -6.55
N TYR A 86 2.14 -5.16 -5.80
CA TYR A 86 1.87 -5.15 -4.35
C TYR A 86 0.37 -4.96 -4.06
N ILE A 87 -0.32 -4.17 -4.87
CA ILE A 87 -1.78 -3.98 -4.79
C ILE A 87 -2.54 -5.23 -5.29
N SER A 88 -1.95 -6.01 -6.20
CA SER A 88 -2.55 -7.27 -6.72
C SER A 88 -2.46 -8.48 -5.77
N GLY A 89 -2.10 -8.30 -4.51
CA GLY A 89 -2.23 -9.34 -3.48
C GLY A 89 -1.20 -10.47 -3.51
N SER A 90 -0.06 -10.31 -4.20
CA SER A 90 0.93 -11.39 -4.36
C SER A 90 1.96 -11.49 -3.23
N GLN A 91 1.99 -10.56 -2.27
CA GLN A 91 2.92 -10.57 -1.12
C GLN A 91 2.26 -10.28 0.24
N ILE A 92 0.94 -10.14 0.28
CA ILE A 92 0.19 -9.92 1.53
C ILE A 92 0.10 -11.17 2.45
N PRO A 93 0.14 -12.44 1.95
CA PRO A 93 -0.06 -13.60 2.82
C PRO A 93 1.04 -13.82 3.88
N THR A 94 2.25 -13.32 3.69
CA THR A 94 3.39 -13.66 4.55
C THR A 94 3.47 -12.80 5.82
N LEU A 95 2.91 -11.59 5.81
CA LEU A 95 3.06 -10.64 6.92
C LEU A 95 2.24 -10.98 8.18
N ILE A 96 1.18 -11.79 8.04
CA ILE A 96 0.19 -11.99 9.10
C ILE A 96 0.20 -13.41 9.67
N TYR A 97 0.66 -14.39 8.90
CA TYR A 97 0.74 -15.77 9.38
C TYR A 97 1.68 -15.93 10.59
N LEU A 98 2.69 -15.06 10.72
CA LEU A 98 3.69 -15.11 11.79
C LEU A 98 3.28 -14.38 13.08
N CYS A 99 2.42 -13.37 13.01
CA CYS A 99 1.86 -12.75 14.21
C CYS A 99 0.73 -13.57 14.83
N LYS A 100 0.23 -14.60 14.12
CA LYS A 100 -0.85 -15.50 14.57
C LYS A 100 -0.33 -16.78 15.24
N SER A 101 0.98 -17.04 15.27
CA SER A 101 1.59 -18.24 15.89
C SER A 101 2.19 -17.99 17.27
#